data_AF-A0A2S4UGR8-F1
#
_entry.id   AF-A0A2S4UGR8-F1
#
_cell.length_a   1.000
_cell.length_b   1.000
_cell.length_c   1.000
_cell.angle_alpha   90.00
_cell.angle_beta   90.00
_cell.angle_gamma   90.00
#
_symmetry.space_group_name_H-M   'P 1'
#
loop_
_entity.id
_entity.type
_entity.pdbx_description
1 polymer ?
#
loop_
_entity_poly.entity_id
_entity_poly.type
_entity_poly.pdbx_seq_one_letter_code
_entity_poly.pdbx_strand_id
1 'polypeptide(L)'
;MMLQRWYLEARNSTTRFNSRYNMFELQELPASSFLQLFCMTFPCFLNLLQLIEQNPVFYNNSRNPQREPPIQIAVAICCLGSNGNGSAVYQLKNLFQVGYGTVDLYTRRVIKAIYELRSSLISWPTKCERIESSQVMQDKGLLGCVGFVDGTLIALSQKPPIDGNHYFDWKKRLDFRLSNCSVKSPCNM
;
A
#
# COMPACT_ATOMS: atom_id res chain seq x y z
N MET A 1 -12.00 27.69 -44.16
CA MET A 1 -12.38 28.11 -42.79
C MET A 1 -13.45 27.16 -42.28
N MET A 2 -13.05 26.02 -41.71
CA MET A 2 -13.96 24.94 -41.32
C MET A 2 -13.33 24.13 -40.18
N LEU A 3 -13.52 24.57 -38.93
CA LEU A 3 -13.05 23.84 -37.75
C LEU A 3 -13.77 24.42 -36.52
N GLN A 4 -15.04 24.09 -36.29
CA GLN A 4 -15.70 24.51 -35.03
C GLN A 4 -16.97 23.74 -34.62
N ARG A 5 -17.09 22.44 -34.96
CA ARG A 5 -18.29 21.66 -34.57
C ARG A 5 -18.05 20.34 -33.85
N TRP A 6 -16.83 20.04 -33.40
CA TRP A 6 -16.50 18.77 -32.74
C TRP A 6 -16.28 18.86 -31.22
N TYR A 7 -16.50 20.02 -30.60
CA TYR A 7 -16.23 20.24 -29.17
C TYR A 7 -17.45 20.58 -28.30
N LEU A 8 -18.66 20.57 -28.86
CA LEU A 8 -19.89 20.98 -28.14
C LEU A 8 -20.96 19.88 -28.13
N GLU A 9 -20.58 18.62 -27.92
CA GLU A 9 -21.56 17.68 -27.39
C GLU A 9 -21.69 17.91 -25.88
N ALA A 10 -22.92 18.10 -25.42
CA ALA A 10 -23.21 18.16 -24.00
C ALA A 10 -22.71 16.85 -23.36
N ARG A 11 -21.74 16.96 -22.44
CA ARG A 11 -21.39 15.83 -21.59
C ARG A 11 -22.62 15.52 -20.75
N ASN A 12 -23.39 14.53 -21.18
CA ASN A 12 -24.43 13.93 -20.37
C ASN A 12 -23.82 13.64 -19.00
N SER A 13 -24.32 14.30 -17.95
CA SER A 13 -23.95 14.01 -16.57
C SER A 13 -24.32 12.57 -16.31
N THR A 14 -23.39 11.67 -16.58
CA THR A 14 -23.52 10.30 -16.19
C THR A 14 -23.38 10.34 -14.68
N THR A 15 -24.48 10.16 -13.96
CA THR A 15 -24.49 9.81 -12.54
C THR A 15 -23.77 8.48 -12.39
N ARG A 16 -22.44 8.50 -12.50
CA ARG A 16 -21.53 7.35 -12.44
C ARG A 16 -20.93 7.27 -11.06
N PHE A 17 -21.75 7.06 -10.05
CA PHE A 17 -21.24 6.72 -8.72
C PHE A 17 -22.15 5.71 -8.04
N ASN A 18 -22.19 4.51 -8.60
CA ASN A 18 -22.53 3.34 -7.82
C ASN A 18 -21.34 2.39 -7.91
N SER A 19 -20.40 2.48 -6.95
CA SER A 19 -19.48 1.35 -6.81
C SER A 19 -20.32 0.16 -6.40
N ARG A 20 -19.87 -1.02 -6.80
CA ARG A 20 -20.38 -2.28 -6.28
C ARG A 20 -20.09 -2.50 -4.78
N TYR A 21 -19.44 -1.54 -4.12
CA TYR A 21 -19.02 -1.66 -2.72
C TYR A 21 -19.31 -0.37 -1.96
N ASN A 22 -20.29 -0.40 -1.08
CA ASN A 22 -20.50 0.49 0.05
C ASN A 22 -19.93 -0.15 1.33
N MET A 23 -19.98 0.57 2.46
CA MET A 23 -19.44 0.07 3.73
C MET A 23 -20.07 -1.25 4.18
N PHE A 24 -21.38 -1.40 3.97
CA PHE A 24 -22.12 -2.62 4.28
C PHE A 24 -21.64 -3.80 3.43
N GLU A 25 -21.46 -3.59 2.13
CA GLU A 25 -20.95 -4.61 1.21
C GLU A 25 -19.51 -5.02 1.53
N LEU A 26 -18.69 -4.11 2.09
CA LEU A 26 -17.34 -4.45 2.57
C LEU A 26 -17.38 -5.35 3.82
N GLN A 27 -18.34 -5.10 4.72
CA GLN A 27 -18.53 -5.88 5.95
C GLN A 27 -19.02 -7.30 5.67
N GLU A 28 -19.90 -7.47 4.69
CA GLU A 28 -20.50 -8.76 4.34
C GLU A 28 -19.55 -9.68 3.56
N LEU A 29 -18.35 -9.20 3.19
CA LEU A 29 -17.36 -10.04 2.51
C LEU A 29 -16.84 -11.15 3.42
N PRO A 30 -16.72 -12.40 2.92
CA PRO A 30 -16.03 -13.46 3.65
C PRO A 30 -14.60 -13.03 4.00
N ALA A 31 -14.14 -13.36 5.21
CA ALA A 31 -12.83 -12.93 5.71
C ALA A 31 -11.67 -13.28 4.75
N SER A 32 -11.71 -14.45 4.11
CA SER A 32 -10.73 -14.88 3.10
C SER A 32 -10.74 -14.00 1.85
N SER A 33 -11.92 -13.63 1.37
CA SER A 33 -12.08 -12.73 0.22
C SER A 33 -11.61 -11.32 0.57
N PHE A 34 -11.93 -10.85 1.78
CA PHE A 34 -11.48 -9.55 2.26
C PHE A 34 -9.93 -9.50 2.35
N LEU A 35 -9.31 -10.52 2.95
CA LEU A 35 -7.86 -10.67 3.00
C LEU A 35 -7.22 -10.71 1.61
N GLN A 36 -7.82 -11.45 0.67
CA GLN A 36 -7.28 -11.56 -0.69
C GLN A 36 -7.35 -10.24 -1.45
N LEU A 37 -8.43 -9.46 -1.27
CA LEU A 37 -8.64 -8.21 -1.97
C LEU A 37 -7.87 -7.04 -1.36
N PHE A 38 -7.78 -6.99 -0.03
CA PHE A 38 -7.28 -5.83 0.71
C PHE A 38 -5.97 -6.12 1.48
N CYS A 39 -5.44 -7.33 1.41
CA CYS A 39 -4.21 -7.75 2.11
C CYS A 39 -4.23 -7.53 3.63
N MET A 40 -5.42 -7.39 4.23
CA MET A 40 -5.62 -7.21 5.67
C MET A 40 -6.98 -7.76 6.09
N THR A 41 -7.20 -7.92 7.39
CA THR A 41 -8.52 -8.31 7.92
C THR A 41 -9.45 -7.11 8.01
N PHE A 42 -10.77 -7.35 8.04
CA PHE A 42 -11.76 -6.27 8.20
C PHE A 42 -11.57 -5.46 9.49
N PRO A 43 -11.27 -6.06 10.66
CA PRO A 43 -10.94 -5.27 11.86
C PRO A 43 -9.71 -4.36 11.69
N CYS A 44 -8.65 -4.82 11.04
CA CYS A 44 -7.49 -3.97 10.75
C CYS A 44 -7.86 -2.81 9.80
N PHE A 45 -8.73 -3.07 8.82
CA PHE A 45 -9.26 -2.04 7.95
C PHE A 45 -10.05 -0.98 8.71
N LEU A 46 -10.90 -1.38 9.67
CA LEU A 46 -11.64 -0.44 10.52
C LEU A 46 -10.70 0.41 11.38
N ASN A 47 -9.68 -0.19 11.98
CA ASN A 47 -8.68 0.55 12.75
C ASN A 47 -7.96 1.59 11.88
N LEU A 48 -7.57 1.21 10.65
CA LEU A 48 -6.98 2.16 9.72
C LEU A 48 -7.95 3.28 9.36
N LEU A 49 -9.21 2.96 9.05
CA LEU A 49 -10.27 3.93 8.75
C LEU A 49 -10.39 4.94 9.89
N GLN A 50 -10.52 4.49 11.15
CA GLN A 50 -10.65 5.35 12.31
C GLN A 50 -9.44 6.27 12.52
N LEU A 51 -8.23 5.81 12.17
CA LEU A 51 -7.01 6.60 12.29
C LEU A 51 -6.91 7.74 11.27
N ILE A 52 -7.49 7.58 10.07
CA ILE A 52 -7.28 8.53 8.96
C ILE A 52 -8.55 9.21 8.47
N GLU A 53 -9.75 8.76 8.84
CA GLU A 53 -11.02 9.28 8.32
C GLU A 53 -11.16 10.79 8.53
N GLN A 54 -10.69 11.31 9.67
CA GLN A 54 -10.76 12.72 10.04
C GLN A 54 -9.80 13.61 9.24
N ASN A 55 -8.97 13.03 8.37
CA ASN A 55 -8.03 13.79 7.57
C ASN A 55 -8.77 14.69 6.56
N PRO A 56 -8.41 15.99 6.46
CA PRO A 56 -9.08 16.93 5.56
C PRO A 56 -9.01 16.51 4.08
N VAL A 57 -8.09 15.63 3.70
CA VAL A 57 -7.99 15.12 2.32
C VAL A 57 -9.25 14.40 1.84
N PHE A 58 -10.03 13.82 2.75
CA PHE A 58 -11.26 13.09 2.43
C PHE A 58 -12.50 14.00 2.32
N TYR A 59 -12.40 15.26 2.75
CA TYR A 59 -13.51 16.21 2.77
C TYR A 59 -13.29 17.33 1.75
N ASN A 60 -14.36 17.82 1.12
CA ASN A 60 -14.30 19.03 0.30
C ASN A 60 -15.46 19.97 0.65
N ASN A 61 -15.24 21.27 0.44
CA ASN A 61 -16.26 22.30 0.54
C ASN A 61 -16.87 22.57 -0.84
N SER A 62 -17.25 21.52 -1.57
CA SER A 62 -17.75 21.64 -2.94
C SER A 62 -19.17 21.09 -3.07
N ARG A 63 -19.91 21.57 -4.07
CA ARG A 63 -21.25 21.05 -4.41
C ARG A 63 -21.23 19.61 -4.94
N ASN A 64 -20.05 19.11 -5.29
CA ASN A 64 -19.84 17.72 -5.71
C ASN A 64 -19.19 16.96 -4.55
N PRO A 65 -19.98 16.22 -3.74
CA PRO A 65 -19.47 15.52 -2.58
C PRO A 65 -18.37 14.54 -2.99
N GLN A 66 -17.32 14.45 -2.16
CA GLN A 66 -16.36 13.37 -2.31
C GLN A 66 -17.02 12.04 -1.97
N ARG A 67 -16.40 10.96 -2.43
CA ARG A 67 -16.80 9.62 -2.02
C ARG A 67 -16.45 9.38 -0.55
N GLU A 68 -17.28 8.62 0.15
CA GLU A 68 -17.05 8.21 1.54
C GLU A 68 -15.62 7.68 1.79
N PRO A 69 -14.95 8.07 2.89
CA PRO A 69 -13.58 7.65 3.21
C PRO A 69 -13.35 6.13 3.14
N PRO A 70 -14.24 5.25 3.66
CA PRO A 70 -14.07 3.80 3.58
C PRO A 70 -13.85 3.29 2.15
N ILE A 71 -14.53 3.87 1.16
CA ILE A 71 -14.41 3.40 -0.23
C ILE A 71 -13.13 3.94 -0.87
N GLN A 72 -12.73 5.18 -0.57
CA GLN A 72 -11.44 5.70 -1.02
C GLN A 72 -10.30 4.83 -0.46
N ILE A 73 -10.38 4.45 0.81
CA ILE A 73 -9.41 3.61 1.50
C ILE A 73 -9.40 2.19 0.92
N ALA A 74 -10.56 1.56 0.73
CA ALA A 74 -10.66 0.23 0.14
C ALA A 74 -10.03 0.16 -1.26
N VAL A 75 -10.32 1.14 -2.13
CA VAL A 75 -9.72 1.23 -3.47
C VAL A 75 -8.20 1.39 -3.39
N ALA A 76 -7.72 2.27 -2.52
CA ALA A 76 -6.28 2.51 -2.36
C ALA A 76 -5.54 1.27 -1.86
N ILE A 77 -6.06 0.60 -0.83
CA ILE A 77 -5.46 -0.61 -0.27
C ILE A 77 -5.44 -1.72 -1.31
N CYS A 78 -6.56 -1.96 -2.00
CA CYS A 78 -6.62 -2.96 -3.05
C CYS A 78 -5.62 -2.63 -4.18
N CYS A 79 -5.45 -1.35 -4.53
CA CYS A 79 -4.42 -0.90 -5.45
C CYS A 79 -2.99 -1.17 -4.97
N LEU A 80 -2.69 -0.90 -3.70
CA LEU A 80 -1.37 -1.11 -3.12
C LEU A 80 -1.04 -2.61 -2.99
N GLY A 81 -2.01 -3.44 -2.61
CA GLY A 81 -1.87 -4.89 -2.51
C GLY A 81 -1.75 -5.59 -3.86
N SER A 82 -2.32 -5.00 -4.92
CA SER A 82 -2.28 -5.56 -6.27
C SER A 82 -1.03 -5.15 -7.08
N ASN A 83 -0.20 -4.23 -6.56
CA ASN A 83 0.86 -3.57 -7.32
C ASN A 83 2.11 -4.47 -7.50
N GLY A 84 1.97 -5.48 -8.36
CA GLY A 84 3.05 -6.31 -8.90
C GLY A 84 2.79 -6.78 -10.34
N ASN A 85 1.57 -6.55 -10.86
CA ASN A 85 1.14 -6.94 -12.21
C ASN A 85 0.24 -5.84 -12.80
N GLY A 86 0.48 -5.42 -14.05
CA GLY A 86 -0.34 -4.39 -14.75
C GLY A 86 -1.84 -4.70 -14.90
N SER A 87 -2.28 -5.89 -14.50
CA SER A 87 -3.67 -6.33 -14.41
C SER A 87 -4.47 -5.66 -13.28
N ALA A 88 -3.78 -5.18 -12.23
CA ALA A 88 -4.39 -4.62 -11.01
C ALA A 88 -5.45 -3.55 -11.28
N VAL A 89 -5.17 -2.63 -12.22
CA VAL A 89 -6.04 -1.48 -12.45
C VAL A 89 -7.32 -1.85 -13.22
N TYR A 90 -7.23 -2.84 -14.12
CA TYR A 90 -8.42 -3.38 -14.78
C TYR A 90 -9.33 -4.12 -13.79
N GLN A 91 -8.73 -4.87 -12.86
CA GLN A 91 -9.47 -5.54 -11.79
C GLN A 91 -10.17 -4.53 -10.88
N LEU A 92 -9.49 -3.44 -10.48
CA LEU A 92 -10.08 -2.37 -9.68
C LEU A 92 -11.24 -1.65 -10.37
N LYS A 93 -11.12 -1.38 -11.68
CA LYS A 93 -12.19 -0.77 -12.47
C LYS A 93 -13.44 -1.65 -12.44
N ASN A 94 -13.29 -2.96 -12.59
CA ASN A 94 -14.42 -3.89 -12.57
C ASN A 94 -15.00 -4.07 -11.17
N LEU A 95 -14.15 -4.11 -10.14
CA LEU A 95 -14.55 -4.32 -8.76
C LEU A 95 -15.28 -3.11 -8.19
N PHE A 96 -14.74 -1.91 -8.35
CA PHE A 96 -15.25 -0.68 -7.74
C PHE A 96 -16.00 0.25 -8.69
N GLN A 97 -16.07 -0.07 -10.00
CA GLN A 97 -16.68 0.78 -11.03
C GLN A 97 -16.11 2.21 -11.06
N VAL A 98 -14.79 2.35 -10.82
CA VAL A 98 -14.08 3.64 -10.81
C VAL A 98 -13.14 3.78 -12.00
N GLY A 99 -12.92 5.02 -12.45
CA GLY A 99 -11.96 5.31 -13.52
C GLY A 99 -10.51 5.31 -13.02
N TYR A 100 -9.55 5.15 -13.95
CA TYR A 100 -8.11 5.17 -13.67
C TYR A 100 -7.68 6.40 -12.85
N GLY A 101 -8.10 7.60 -13.27
CA GLY A 101 -7.78 8.84 -12.55
C GLY A 101 -8.38 8.90 -11.14
N THR A 102 -9.50 8.20 -10.90
CA THR A 102 -10.12 8.10 -9.58
C THR A 102 -9.35 7.14 -8.67
N VAL A 103 -8.86 6.01 -9.19
CA VAL A 103 -7.98 5.10 -8.45
C VAL A 103 -6.72 5.83 -8.01
N ASP A 104 -6.02 6.46 -8.94
CA ASP A 104 -4.81 7.23 -8.68
C ASP A 104 -5.05 8.39 -7.69
N LEU A 105 -6.19 9.10 -7.82
CA LEU A 105 -6.61 10.11 -6.84
C LEU A 105 -6.77 9.52 -5.44
N TYR A 106 -7.55 8.45 -5.28
CA TYR A 106 -7.79 7.84 -3.97
C TYR A 106 -6.51 7.29 -3.35
N THR A 107 -5.68 6.60 -4.15
CA THR A 107 -4.38 6.08 -3.70
C THR A 107 -3.49 7.21 -3.18
N ARG A 108 -3.36 8.33 -3.91
CA ARG A 108 -2.57 9.49 -3.42
C ARG A 108 -3.11 10.08 -2.14
N ARG A 109 -4.43 10.19 -1.99
CA ARG A 109 -5.05 10.76 -0.78
C ARG A 109 -4.80 9.88 0.45
N VAL A 110 -4.97 8.58 0.30
CA VAL A 110 -4.74 7.61 1.37
C VAL A 110 -3.26 7.56 1.75
N ILE A 111 -2.34 7.54 0.78
CA ILE A 111 -0.91 7.66 1.05
C ILE A 111 -0.60 8.94 1.81
N LYS A 112 -1.17 10.08 1.41
CA LYS A 112 -0.96 11.36 2.11
C LYS A 112 -1.46 11.29 3.56
N ALA A 113 -2.65 10.77 3.80
CA ALA A 113 -3.22 10.66 5.14
C ALA A 113 -2.38 9.74 6.05
N ILE A 114 -1.94 8.59 5.53
CA ILE A 114 -1.05 7.67 6.25
C ILE A 114 0.31 8.34 6.52
N TYR A 115 0.85 9.08 5.54
CA TYR A 115 2.13 9.76 5.69
C TYR A 115 2.10 10.85 6.76
N GLU A 116 0.96 11.47 7.02
CA GLU A 116 0.81 12.42 8.14
C GLU A 116 0.92 11.74 9.50
N LEU A 117 0.63 10.45 9.61
CA LEU A 117 0.84 9.64 10.82
C LEU A 117 2.28 9.13 11.00
N ARG A 118 3.19 9.40 10.04
CA ARG A 118 4.54 8.80 10.06
C ARG A 118 5.32 9.05 11.35
N SER A 119 5.17 10.22 11.96
CA SER A 119 5.94 10.60 13.14
C SER A 119 5.47 9.90 14.42
N SER A 120 4.21 9.46 14.48
CA SER A 120 3.70 8.67 15.59
C SER A 120 3.96 7.18 15.39
N LEU A 121 4.03 6.71 14.13
CA LEU A 121 4.19 5.30 13.81
C LEU A 121 5.64 4.84 13.60
N ILE A 122 6.50 5.74 13.13
CA ILE A 122 7.88 5.42 12.73
C ILE A 122 8.84 6.32 13.51
N SER A 123 9.61 5.69 14.39
CA SER A 123 10.74 6.32 15.06
C SER A 123 12.03 5.58 14.69
N TRP A 124 13.13 6.33 14.61
CA TRP A 124 14.44 5.70 14.53
C TRP A 124 14.78 5.06 15.89
N PRO A 125 15.38 3.86 15.91
CA PRO A 125 15.78 3.23 17.15
C PRO A 125 16.77 4.10 17.90
N THR A 126 16.59 4.17 19.21
CA THR A 126 17.49 4.83 20.15
C THR A 126 18.86 4.16 20.20
N LYS A 127 19.85 4.81 20.79
CA LYS A 127 21.21 4.23 20.91
C LYS A 127 21.20 2.86 21.59
N CYS A 128 20.40 2.70 22.64
CA CYS A 128 20.26 1.43 23.36
C CYS A 128 19.63 0.35 22.47
N GLU A 129 18.52 0.67 21.78
CA GLU A 129 17.83 -0.27 20.89
C GLU A 129 18.68 -0.67 19.68
N ARG A 130 19.53 0.24 19.18
CA ARG A 130 20.50 -0.07 18.12
C ARG A 130 21.53 -1.09 18.58
N ILE A 131 22.04 -0.95 19.80
CA ILE A 131 23.01 -1.88 20.38
C ILE A 131 22.36 -3.25 20.55
N GLU A 132 21.17 -3.30 21.16
CA GLU A 132 20.41 -4.54 21.36
C GLU A 132 20.12 -5.24 20.03
N SER A 133 19.60 -4.49 19.04
CA SER A 133 19.27 -5.05 17.73
C SER A 133 20.52 -5.53 16.99
N SER A 134 21.63 -4.79 17.09
CA SER A 134 22.92 -5.21 16.51
C SER A 134 23.50 -6.46 17.17
N GLN A 135 23.30 -6.66 18.47
CA GLN A 135 23.74 -7.88 19.16
C GLN A 135 22.93 -9.09 18.66
N VAL A 136 21.60 -8.96 18.58
CA VAL A 136 20.72 -10.01 18.05
C VAL A 136 21.05 -10.37 16.60
N MET A 137 21.41 -9.38 15.78
CA MET A 137 21.78 -9.62 14.38
C MET A 137 23.21 -10.17 14.24
N GLN A 138 24.11 -9.87 15.17
CA GLN A 138 25.45 -10.45 15.21
C GLN A 138 25.38 -11.98 15.40
N ASP A 139 24.46 -12.47 16.24
CA ASP A 139 24.20 -13.92 16.40
C ASP A 139 23.72 -14.59 15.11
N LYS A 140 23.15 -13.80 14.19
CA LYS A 140 22.73 -14.23 12.84
C LYS A 140 23.81 -14.01 11.77
N GLY A 141 25.01 -13.59 12.15
CA GLY A 141 26.13 -13.32 11.25
C GLY A 141 26.11 -11.94 10.57
N LEU A 142 25.21 -11.04 10.98
CA LEU A 142 25.08 -9.68 10.44
C LEU A 142 25.65 -8.66 11.42
N LEU A 143 26.99 -8.56 11.45
CA LEU A 143 27.71 -7.67 12.36
C LEU A 143 27.33 -6.19 12.14
N GLY A 144 26.98 -5.49 13.22
CA GLY A 144 26.62 -4.07 13.16
C GLY A 144 25.24 -3.78 12.55
N CYS A 145 24.49 -4.81 12.16
CA CYS A 145 23.17 -4.65 11.53
C CYS A 145 22.12 -4.32 12.58
N VAL A 146 21.54 -3.13 12.50
CA VAL A 146 20.44 -2.70 13.40
C VAL A 146 19.09 -3.28 12.96
N GLY A 147 18.96 -3.64 11.68
CA GLY A 147 17.73 -4.17 11.10
C GLY A 147 17.78 -4.07 9.58
N PHE A 148 16.86 -4.76 8.91
CA PHE A 148 16.71 -4.75 7.46
C PHE A 148 15.23 -4.74 7.09
N VAL A 149 14.95 -4.27 5.88
CA VAL A 149 13.60 -4.32 5.29
C VAL A 149 13.52 -5.53 4.38
N ASP A 150 12.36 -6.18 4.31
CA ASP A 150 12.14 -7.30 3.41
C ASP A 150 12.54 -6.96 1.97
N GLY A 151 13.23 -7.89 1.30
CA GLY A 151 13.81 -7.67 -0.02
C GLY A 151 15.16 -6.94 -0.03
N THR A 152 15.77 -6.70 1.15
CA THR A 152 17.16 -6.19 1.21
C THR A 152 18.12 -7.19 0.59
N LEU A 153 18.90 -6.72 -0.40
CA LEU A 153 19.93 -7.51 -1.07
C LEU A 153 21.29 -7.23 -0.41
N ILE A 154 21.94 -8.28 0.11
CA ILE A 154 23.33 -8.23 0.56
C ILE A 154 24.20 -8.79 -0.56
N ALA A 155 25.07 -7.94 -1.10
CA ALA A 155 26.03 -8.36 -2.12
C ALA A 155 27.08 -9.31 -1.53
N LEU A 156 27.27 -10.44 -2.20
CA LEU A 156 28.28 -11.43 -1.89
C LEU A 156 29.51 -11.20 -2.77
N SER A 157 30.69 -11.14 -2.15
CA SER A 157 31.97 -11.02 -2.85
C SER A 157 32.37 -12.31 -3.58
N GLN A 158 31.87 -13.45 -3.12
CA GLN A 158 32.17 -14.76 -3.65
C GLN A 158 30.91 -15.59 -3.81
N LYS A 159 30.93 -16.49 -4.80
CA LYS A 159 29.84 -17.43 -5.02
C LYS A 159 29.84 -18.47 -3.90
N PRO A 160 28.70 -18.70 -3.23
CA PRO A 160 28.61 -19.76 -2.23
C PRO A 160 28.94 -21.13 -2.84
N PRO A 161 29.70 -21.98 -2.12
CA PRO A 161 30.07 -23.30 -2.62
C PRO A 161 28.86 -24.23 -2.76
N ILE A 162 27.84 -24.05 -1.91
CA ILE A 162 26.57 -24.79 -1.95
C ILE A 162 25.54 -23.91 -2.65
N ASP A 163 24.89 -24.44 -3.67
CA ASP A 163 23.76 -23.79 -4.37
C ASP A 163 24.07 -22.36 -4.88
N GLY A 164 25.34 -22.06 -5.18
CA GLY A 164 25.79 -20.71 -5.55
C GLY A 164 25.07 -20.06 -6.73
N ASN A 165 24.44 -20.85 -7.61
CA ASN A 165 23.62 -20.34 -8.71
C ASN A 165 22.33 -19.66 -8.24
N HIS A 166 21.78 -20.04 -7.08
CA HIS A 166 20.56 -19.46 -6.52
C HIS A 166 20.74 -18.02 -6.04
N TYR A 167 21.98 -17.62 -5.79
CA TYR A 167 22.34 -16.27 -5.37
C TYR A 167 22.67 -15.36 -6.56
N PHE A 168 22.69 -15.89 -7.79
CA PHE A 168 22.93 -15.09 -8.97
C PHE A 168 21.63 -14.43 -9.45
N ASP A 169 21.58 -13.11 -9.36
CA ASP A 169 20.38 -12.34 -9.68
C ASP A 169 20.30 -11.93 -11.16
N TRP A 170 19.16 -11.37 -11.56
CA TRP A 170 18.94 -10.88 -12.94
C TRP A 170 19.81 -9.67 -13.30
N LYS A 171 20.45 -9.02 -12.32
CA LYS A 171 21.42 -7.94 -12.50
C LYS A 171 22.86 -8.45 -12.63
N LYS A 172 23.04 -9.77 -12.72
CA LYS A 172 24.34 -10.46 -12.83
C LYS A 172 25.23 -10.25 -11.60
N ARG A 173 24.63 -10.14 -10.42
CA ARG A 173 25.32 -10.04 -9.13
C ARG A 173 25.04 -11.26 -8.29
N LEU A 174 25.95 -11.54 -7.36
CA LEU A 174 25.72 -12.54 -6.32
C LEU A 174 25.14 -11.82 -5.12
N ASP A 175 23.86 -12.02 -4.84
CA ASP A 175 23.14 -11.34 -3.78
C ASP A 175 22.37 -12.33 -2.91
N PHE A 176 22.39 -12.10 -1.60
CA PHE A 176 21.54 -12.78 -0.62
C PHE A 176 20.32 -11.92 -0.32
N ARG A 177 19.10 -12.46 -0.47
CA ARG A 177 17.89 -11.75 -0.05
C ARG A 177 17.62 -12.02 1.42
N LEU A 178 17.54 -10.96 2.19
CA LEU A 178 16.98 -11.02 3.53
C LEU A 178 15.46 -10.91 3.46
N SER A 179 14.78 -11.92 3.99
CA SER A 179 13.32 -11.93 4.16
C SER A 179 12.93 -11.92 5.64
N ASN A 180 11.88 -11.18 5.98
CA ASN A 180 11.35 -10.80 7.32
C ASN A 180 11.86 -9.45 7.86
N CYS A 181 10.99 -8.43 7.82
CA CYS A 181 11.18 -7.16 8.51
C CYS A 181 11.21 -7.35 10.04
N SER A 182 12.24 -6.84 10.71
CA SER A 182 12.22 -6.62 12.17
C SER A 182 11.95 -5.14 12.45
N VAL A 183 10.79 -4.63 12.00
CA VAL A 183 10.31 -3.31 12.40
C VAL A 183 9.48 -3.52 13.67
N LYS A 184 9.89 -2.93 14.79
CA LYS A 184 9.00 -2.82 15.96
C LYS A 184 7.80 -1.96 15.53
N SER A 185 6.66 -2.61 15.26
CA SER A 185 5.39 -1.90 15.24
C SER A 185 5.06 -1.49 16.68
N PRO A 186 4.70 -0.23 16.96
CA PRO A 186 4.13 0.14 18.25
C PRO A 186 2.69 -0.38 18.31
N CYS A 187 2.50 -1.70 18.37
CA CYS A 187 1.20 -2.30 18.64
C CYS A 187 1.05 -2.47 20.15
N ASN A 188 0.68 -1.37 20.80
CA ASN A 188 -0.11 -1.37 22.03
C ASN A 188 -1.06 -0.17 21.93
N MET A 189 -2.22 -0.40 21.32
CA MET A 189 -3.44 0.38 21.52
C MET A 189 -4.64 -0.53 21.30
#